data_AF-A0A1X9Z8L5-F1
#
_entry.id   AF-A0A1X9Z8L5-F1
#
_cell.length_a   1.000
_cell.length_b   1.000
_cell.length_c   1.000
_cell.angle_alpha   90.00
_cell.angle_beta   90.00
_cell.angle_gamma   90.00
#
_symmetry.space_group_name_H-M   'P 1'
#
loop_
_entity.id
_entity.type
_entity.pdbx_description
1 polymer ?
#
loop_
_entity_poly.entity_id
_entity_poly.type
_entity_poly.pdbx_seq_one_letter_code
_entity_poly.pdbx_strand_id
1 'polypeptide(L)'
;MKTNLNKAELVSLLQQQLKDIEVFCSEYDSGTDAVISSIAEKIALIFHNSDHAKALLGQLKVNHYEMYCSAEIYNPKSLTNFIGLLKLTHQTGKGWGYAAKLDRSELKKVSQENWWNNKKVIIDSDGIAYTRGKLIKSAATGSIVLNTSGWTIKDAGGNQSTINPIPETVRQIAFELLESFRHVDLNKESKLHYKF
;
A
#
# COMPACT_ATOMS: atom_id res chain seq x y z
N MET A 1 20.74 -20.89 -10.64
CA MET A 1 21.74 -20.49 -9.63
C MET A 1 21.05 -19.56 -8.64
N LYS A 2 20.92 -19.90 -7.35
CA LYS A 2 20.36 -18.97 -6.35
C LYS A 2 21.49 -18.02 -5.93
N THR A 3 21.47 -16.80 -6.44
CA THR A 3 22.41 -15.75 -6.02
C THR A 3 22.06 -15.35 -4.59
N ASN A 4 22.88 -15.73 -3.62
CA ASN A 4 22.71 -15.28 -2.24
C ASN A 4 23.30 -13.87 -2.14
N LEU A 5 22.43 -12.87 -2.12
CA LEU A 5 22.85 -11.48 -1.94
C LEU A 5 23.40 -11.28 -0.52
N ASN A 6 24.47 -10.51 -0.41
CA ASN A 6 25.03 -10.08 0.86
C ASN A 6 24.19 -8.92 1.46
N LYS A 7 24.51 -8.51 2.69
CA LYS A 7 23.78 -7.44 3.38
C LYS A 7 23.74 -6.13 2.58
N ALA A 8 24.88 -5.68 2.07
CA ALA A 8 24.98 -4.40 1.36
C ALA A 8 24.15 -4.44 0.06
N GLU A 9 24.17 -5.57 -0.65
CA GLU A 9 23.36 -5.77 -1.85
C GLU A 9 21.85 -5.78 -1.54
N LEU A 10 21.43 -6.44 -0.45
CA LEU A 10 20.03 -6.44 -0.02
C LEU A 10 19.56 -5.04 0.43
N VAL A 11 20.42 -4.29 1.15
CA VAL A 11 20.13 -2.91 1.53
C VAL A 11 20.00 -2.03 0.28
N SER A 12 20.94 -2.15 -0.66
CA SER A 12 20.90 -1.40 -1.93
C SER A 12 19.65 -1.74 -2.74
N LEU A 13 19.25 -3.02 -2.78
CA LEU A 13 18.02 -3.44 -3.45
C LEU A 13 16.78 -2.81 -2.81
N LEU A 14 16.71 -2.77 -1.47
CA LEU A 14 15.57 -2.16 -0.75
C LEU A 14 15.51 -0.66 -1.00
N GLN A 15 16.64 0.02 -0.91
CA GLN A 15 16.75 1.45 -1.22
C GLN A 15 16.32 1.74 -2.65
N GLN A 16 16.70 0.89 -3.61
CA GLN A 16 16.28 1.03 -5.00
C GLN A 16 14.76 0.82 -5.16
N GLN A 17 14.16 -0.18 -4.50
CA GLN A 17 12.70 -0.37 -4.56
C GLN A 17 11.95 0.84 -3.99
N LEU A 18 12.42 1.39 -2.86
CA LEU A 18 11.83 2.59 -2.25
C LEU A 18 11.95 3.80 -3.18
N LYS A 19 13.10 3.99 -3.83
CA LYS A 19 13.32 5.07 -4.80
C LYS A 19 12.43 4.92 -6.04
N ASP A 20 12.32 3.71 -6.59
CA ASP A 20 11.43 3.43 -7.72
C ASP A 20 9.97 3.75 -7.37
N ILE A 21 9.52 3.38 -6.15
CA ILE A 21 8.17 3.70 -5.67
C ILE A 21 7.96 5.21 -5.60
N GLU A 22 8.93 5.98 -5.09
CA GLU A 22 8.84 7.44 -5.02
C GLU A 22 8.72 8.09 -6.41
N VAL A 23 9.50 7.60 -7.39
CA VAL A 23 9.42 8.05 -8.79
C VAL A 23 8.05 7.75 -9.37
N PHE A 24 7.57 6.51 -9.26
CA PHE A 24 6.25 6.14 -9.79
C PHE A 24 5.10 6.86 -9.08
N CYS A 25 5.21 7.14 -7.78
CA CYS A 25 4.24 7.99 -7.09
C CYS A 25 4.20 9.40 -7.71
N SER A 26 5.34 9.98 -8.06
CA SER A 26 5.40 11.29 -8.72
C SER A 26 4.79 11.25 -10.12
N GLU A 27 5.02 10.18 -10.88
CA GLU A 27 4.38 9.98 -12.20
C GLU A 27 2.87 9.80 -12.08
N TYR A 28 2.40 9.04 -11.10
CA TYR A 28 0.97 8.89 -10.80
C TYR A 28 0.34 10.24 -10.43
N ASP A 29 0.96 10.98 -9.52
CA ASP A 29 0.47 12.29 -9.07
C ASP A 29 0.43 13.32 -10.23
N SER A 30 1.23 13.10 -11.29
CA SER A 30 1.20 13.89 -12.53
C SER A 30 0.14 13.45 -13.55
N GLY A 31 -0.60 12.37 -13.27
CA GLY A 31 -1.72 11.87 -14.08
C GLY A 31 -1.43 10.59 -14.89
N THR A 32 -0.33 9.89 -14.61
CA THR A 32 0.02 8.64 -15.33
C THR A 32 -0.52 7.41 -14.59
N ASP A 33 -1.82 7.13 -14.70
CA ASP A 33 -2.49 6.05 -13.96
C ASP A 33 -1.89 4.64 -14.17
N ALA A 34 -1.28 4.41 -15.34
CA ALA A 34 -0.70 3.12 -15.71
C ALA A 34 0.41 2.63 -14.76
N VAL A 35 1.05 3.53 -13.99
CA VAL A 35 2.16 3.18 -13.09
C VAL A 35 1.70 2.57 -11.76
N ILE A 36 0.39 2.54 -11.48
CA ILE A 36 -0.15 1.97 -10.24
C ILE A 36 0.21 0.49 -10.08
N SER A 37 0.17 -0.30 -11.16
CA SER A 37 0.59 -1.70 -11.12
C SER A 37 2.08 -1.80 -10.78
N SER A 38 2.92 -0.95 -11.37
CA SER A 38 4.35 -0.90 -11.07
C SER A 38 4.63 -0.52 -9.61
N ILE A 39 3.89 0.43 -9.03
CA ILE A 39 3.97 0.73 -7.59
C ILE A 39 3.63 -0.53 -6.77
N ALA A 40 2.52 -1.20 -7.10
CA ALA A 40 2.07 -2.39 -6.39
C ALA A 40 3.08 -3.54 -6.49
N GLU A 41 3.69 -3.77 -7.66
CA GLU A 41 4.73 -4.78 -7.87
C GLU A 41 5.95 -4.53 -6.98
N LYS A 42 6.42 -3.28 -6.92
CA LYS A 42 7.58 -2.89 -6.10
C LYS A 42 7.29 -3.10 -4.61
N ILE A 43 6.11 -2.70 -4.14
CA ILE A 43 5.69 -2.94 -2.76
C ILE A 43 5.57 -4.45 -2.50
N ALA A 44 5.01 -5.21 -3.44
CA ALA A 44 4.92 -6.66 -3.32
C ALA A 44 6.32 -7.27 -3.14
N LEU A 45 7.33 -6.88 -3.93
CA LEU A 45 8.70 -7.40 -3.77
C LEU A 45 9.30 -7.16 -2.38
N ILE A 46 8.97 -6.04 -1.72
CA ILE A 46 9.46 -5.72 -0.38
C ILE A 46 8.88 -6.68 0.68
N PHE A 47 7.60 -7.03 0.56
CA PHE A 47 6.85 -7.79 1.57
C PHE A 47 6.53 -9.25 1.22
N HIS A 48 6.66 -9.62 -0.05
CA HIS A 48 6.20 -10.91 -0.55
C HIS A 48 7.13 -12.03 -0.09
N ASN A 49 6.57 -12.92 0.72
CA ASN A 49 7.12 -14.24 0.99
C ASN A 49 6.35 -15.26 0.15
N SER A 50 7.07 -16.13 -0.53
CA SER A 50 6.57 -17.36 -1.14
C SER A 50 7.50 -18.52 -0.78
N ASP A 51 7.09 -19.75 -1.11
CA ASP A 51 7.90 -20.96 -0.89
C ASP A 51 9.26 -20.89 -1.62
N HIS A 52 9.40 -20.01 -2.62
CA HIS A 52 10.58 -19.87 -3.44
C HIS A 52 11.34 -18.55 -3.25
N ALA A 53 10.71 -17.52 -2.65
CA ALA A 53 11.30 -16.19 -2.46
C ALA A 53 10.96 -15.62 -1.08
N LYS A 54 11.97 -15.14 -0.35
CA LYS A 54 11.75 -14.45 0.93
C LYS A 54 11.60 -12.96 0.70
N ALA A 55 10.70 -12.33 1.45
CA ALA A 55 10.50 -10.89 1.49
C ALA A 55 11.81 -10.19 1.82
N LEU A 56 12.07 -9.06 1.18
CA LEU A 56 13.31 -8.30 1.34
C LEU A 56 13.53 -7.87 2.79
N LEU A 57 12.47 -7.43 3.47
CA LEU A 57 12.50 -7.08 4.90
C LEU A 57 12.85 -8.29 5.79
N GLY A 58 12.36 -9.47 5.42
CA GLY A 58 12.66 -10.72 6.11
C GLY A 58 14.12 -11.15 5.93
N GLN A 59 14.67 -10.99 4.72
CA GLN A 59 16.08 -11.28 4.43
C GLN A 59 17.01 -10.34 5.21
N LEU A 60 16.66 -9.05 5.28
CA LEU A 60 17.40 -8.04 6.05
C LEU A 60 17.17 -8.13 7.57
N LYS A 61 16.25 -8.97 8.03
CA LYS A 61 15.85 -9.09 9.44
C LYS A 61 15.44 -7.74 10.07
N VAL A 62 14.65 -6.95 9.34
CA VAL A 62 14.13 -5.65 9.79
C VAL A 62 12.65 -5.69 10.19
N ASN A 63 12.07 -6.89 10.33
CA ASN A 63 10.65 -7.08 10.64
C ASN A 63 10.21 -6.51 12.01
N HIS A 64 11.16 -6.18 12.88
CA HIS A 64 10.88 -5.54 14.17
C HIS A 64 10.59 -4.04 14.03
N TYR A 65 10.85 -3.46 12.86
CA TYR A 65 10.60 -2.05 12.61
C TYR A 65 9.09 -1.78 12.51
N GLU A 66 8.65 -0.67 13.10
CA GLU A 66 7.24 -0.26 13.06
C GLU A 66 6.90 0.44 11.75
N MET A 67 5.69 0.19 11.25
CA MET A 67 5.16 0.81 10.04
C MET A 67 4.21 1.94 10.39
N TYR A 68 4.23 3.02 9.61
CA TYR A 68 3.22 4.07 9.70
C TYR A 68 1.89 3.63 9.07
N CYS A 69 0.80 3.94 9.75
CA CYS A 69 -0.55 3.57 9.38
C CYS A 69 -1.50 4.76 9.54
N SER A 70 -2.18 5.11 8.46
CA SER A 70 -3.27 6.11 8.39
C SER A 70 -4.68 5.48 8.39
N ALA A 71 -4.76 4.15 8.28
CA ALA A 71 -6.06 3.48 8.16
C ALA A 71 -6.95 3.68 9.41
N GLU A 72 -8.18 4.08 9.15
CA GLU A 72 -9.25 4.18 10.14
C GLU A 72 -9.55 2.82 10.80
N ILE A 73 -10.25 2.87 11.92
CA ILE A 73 -10.66 1.66 12.65
C ILE A 73 -12.01 1.21 12.08
N TYR A 74 -12.02 0.05 11.45
CA TYR A 74 -13.26 -0.59 11.04
C TYR A 74 -14.12 -0.94 12.27
N ASN A 75 -15.35 -0.44 12.30
CA ASN A 75 -16.35 -0.85 13.28
C ASN A 75 -17.17 -2.02 12.73
N PRO A 76 -17.02 -3.25 13.26
CA PRO A 76 -17.73 -4.43 12.76
C PRO A 76 -19.24 -4.40 12.98
N LYS A 77 -19.74 -3.45 13.80
CA LYS A 77 -21.19 -3.21 13.96
C LYS A 77 -21.77 -2.39 12.81
N SER A 78 -20.94 -1.79 11.94
CA SER A 78 -21.42 -1.12 10.74
C SER A 78 -21.75 -2.16 9.67
N LEU A 79 -22.98 -2.12 9.14
CA LEU A 79 -23.41 -2.97 8.02
C LEU A 79 -22.97 -2.42 6.66
N THR A 80 -22.12 -1.39 6.66
CA THR A 80 -21.68 -0.71 5.45
C THR A 80 -20.33 -1.22 4.97
N ASN A 81 -20.14 -1.15 3.66
CA ASN A 81 -18.82 -1.10 3.04
C ASN A 81 -17.89 -0.08 3.76
N PHE A 82 -16.59 -0.36 3.72
CA PHE A 82 -15.60 0.41 4.46
C PHE A 82 -14.38 0.68 3.58
N ILE A 83 -13.87 1.92 3.60
CA ILE A 83 -12.62 2.32 2.99
C ILE A 83 -11.86 3.16 4.01
N GLY A 84 -10.90 2.55 4.69
CA GLY A 84 -10.22 3.17 5.83
C GLY A 84 -9.02 4.03 5.48
N LEU A 85 -8.50 3.92 4.24
CA LEU A 85 -7.27 4.59 3.81
C LEU A 85 -7.50 5.88 3.03
N LEU A 86 -8.70 6.09 2.53
CA LEU A 86 -9.01 7.18 1.61
C LEU A 86 -9.91 8.20 2.28
N LYS A 87 -9.98 9.38 1.67
CA LYS A 87 -10.99 10.39 1.98
C LYS A 87 -11.86 10.60 0.76
N LEU A 88 -13.13 10.91 1.01
CA LEU A 88 -14.03 11.36 -0.05
C LEU A 88 -13.77 12.84 -0.30
N THR A 89 -13.54 13.22 -1.56
CA THR A 89 -13.22 14.59 -1.95
C THR A 89 -14.07 15.01 -3.15
N HIS A 90 -14.44 16.27 -3.22
CA HIS A 90 -15.10 16.84 -4.39
C HIS A 90 -14.07 17.61 -5.23
N GLN A 91 -13.91 17.22 -6.49
CA GLN A 91 -13.04 17.88 -7.44
C GLN A 91 -13.89 18.69 -8.42
N THR A 92 -13.60 19.99 -8.53
CA THR A 92 -14.25 20.87 -9.51
C THR A 92 -14.13 20.29 -10.92
N GLY A 93 -15.27 20.10 -11.60
CA GLY A 93 -15.33 19.54 -12.96
C GLY A 93 -15.27 18.02 -13.05
N LYS A 94 -14.93 17.29 -11.98
CA LYS A 94 -14.90 15.81 -11.93
C LYS A 94 -15.91 15.21 -10.95
N GLY A 95 -16.48 16.01 -10.05
CA GLY A 95 -17.45 15.56 -9.05
C GLY A 95 -16.78 14.95 -7.83
N TRP A 96 -17.50 14.09 -7.11
CA TRP A 96 -16.92 13.40 -5.96
C TRP A 96 -16.05 12.22 -6.39
N GLY A 97 -14.98 11.98 -5.65
CA GLY A 97 -14.01 10.91 -5.85
C GLY A 97 -13.35 10.52 -4.55
N TYR A 98 -12.77 9.33 -4.51
CA TYR A 98 -11.82 8.99 -3.46
C TYR A 98 -10.46 9.58 -3.78
N ALA A 99 -9.75 10.00 -2.73
CA ALA A 99 -8.36 10.43 -2.82
C ALA A 99 -7.55 9.86 -1.66
N ALA A 100 -6.29 9.57 -1.90
CA ALA A 100 -5.30 9.29 -0.88
C ALA A 100 -5.21 10.48 0.09
N LYS A 101 -5.06 10.18 1.38
CA LYS A 101 -5.03 11.20 2.42
C LYS A 101 -3.73 12.00 2.37
N LEU A 102 -2.60 11.30 2.19
CA LEU A 102 -1.23 11.83 2.09
C LEU A 102 -0.85 12.81 3.21
N ASP A 103 -1.43 12.62 4.39
CA ASP A 103 -1.22 13.47 5.56
C ASP A 103 -0.34 12.76 6.60
N ARG A 104 0.82 13.35 6.89
CA ARG A 104 1.74 12.83 7.91
C ARG A 104 1.19 12.92 9.32
N SER A 105 0.30 13.88 9.59
CA SER A 105 -0.26 14.10 10.92
C SER A 105 -1.21 12.99 11.37
N GLU A 106 -1.79 12.24 10.43
CA GLU A 106 -2.68 11.11 10.71
C GLU A 106 -1.93 9.77 10.91
N LEU A 107 -0.60 9.74 10.71
CA LEU A 107 0.18 8.51 10.77
C LEU A 107 0.41 8.03 12.20
N LYS A 108 0.08 6.76 12.43
CA LYS A 108 0.32 6.05 13.69
C LYS A 108 1.24 4.87 13.47
N LYS A 109 2.16 4.62 14.39
CA LYS A 109 3.03 3.44 14.33
C LYS A 109 2.28 2.18 14.72
N VAL A 110 2.52 1.10 13.98
CA VAL A 110 1.98 -0.24 14.23
C VAL A 110 3.03 -1.29 13.86
N SER A 111 2.87 -2.53 14.34
CA SER A 111 3.73 -3.63 13.89
C SER A 111 3.55 -3.90 12.40
N GLN A 112 4.63 -4.36 11.74
CA GLN A 112 4.61 -4.71 10.32
C GLN A 112 3.52 -5.74 9.97
N GLU A 113 3.36 -6.78 10.81
CA GLU A 113 2.33 -7.81 10.63
C GLU A 113 0.92 -7.21 10.71
N ASN A 114 0.68 -6.32 11.66
CA ASN A 114 -0.60 -5.66 11.77
C ASN A 114 -0.86 -4.73 10.57
N TRP A 115 0.15 -4.01 10.11
CA TRP A 115 0.06 -3.12 8.96
C TRP A 115 -0.27 -3.88 7.66
N TRP A 116 0.43 -4.98 7.41
CA TRP A 116 0.39 -5.71 6.14
C TRP A 116 -0.76 -6.73 6.06
N ASN A 117 -0.90 -7.58 7.08
CA ASN A 117 -1.73 -8.79 7.02
C ASN A 117 -3.02 -8.70 7.85
N ASN A 118 -3.03 -8.00 8.99
CA ASN A 118 -4.16 -8.09 9.93
C ASN A 118 -5.15 -6.92 9.82
N LYS A 119 -4.66 -5.70 9.65
CA LYS A 119 -5.54 -4.52 9.64
C LYS A 119 -6.34 -4.48 8.35
N LYS A 120 -7.66 -4.54 8.51
CA LYS A 120 -8.64 -4.38 7.42
C LYS A 120 -8.61 -2.93 6.96
N VAL A 121 -8.49 -2.72 5.65
CA VAL A 121 -8.44 -1.38 5.03
C VAL A 121 -9.58 -1.16 4.06
N ILE A 122 -10.13 -2.23 3.47
CA ILE A 122 -11.35 -2.19 2.67
C ILE A 122 -12.27 -3.35 3.10
N ILE A 123 -13.56 -3.07 3.24
CA ILE A 123 -14.63 -4.08 3.24
C ILE A 123 -15.51 -3.76 2.04
N ASP A 124 -15.60 -4.69 1.10
CA ASP A 124 -16.39 -4.49 -0.11
C ASP A 124 -17.89 -4.71 0.12
N SER A 125 -18.68 -4.61 -0.95
CA SER A 125 -20.14 -4.70 -0.86
C SER A 125 -20.64 -6.12 -0.54
N ASP A 126 -19.81 -7.15 -0.71
CA ASP A 126 -20.11 -8.53 -0.31
C ASP A 126 -19.64 -8.82 1.12
N GLY A 127 -19.07 -7.83 1.82
CA GLY A 127 -18.53 -7.98 3.16
C GLY A 127 -17.14 -8.61 3.19
N ILE A 128 -16.47 -8.77 2.03
CA ILE A 128 -15.13 -9.35 1.96
C ILE A 128 -14.12 -8.34 2.49
N ALA A 129 -13.31 -8.79 3.46
CA ALA A 129 -12.27 -7.98 4.08
C ALA A 129 -10.93 -8.07 3.34
N TYR A 130 -10.41 -6.90 2.97
CA TYR A 130 -9.12 -6.73 2.33
C TYR A 130 -8.13 -6.02 3.25
N THR A 131 -6.92 -6.54 3.24
CA THR A 131 -5.74 -5.98 3.92
C THR A 131 -4.80 -5.39 2.86
N ARG A 132 -3.78 -4.63 3.28
CA ARG A 132 -2.80 -4.07 2.35
C ARG A 132 -2.13 -5.15 1.50
N GLY A 133 -1.73 -6.27 2.12
CA GLY A 133 -1.10 -7.37 1.40
C GLY A 133 -1.98 -7.98 0.32
N LYS A 134 -3.27 -8.19 0.61
CA LYS A 134 -4.23 -8.71 -0.40
C LYS A 134 -4.42 -7.74 -1.55
N LEU A 135 -4.58 -6.45 -1.25
CA LEU A 135 -4.79 -5.41 -2.27
C LEU A 135 -3.58 -5.22 -3.15
N ILE A 136 -2.39 -5.09 -2.56
CA ILE A 136 -1.14 -4.91 -3.31
C ILE A 136 -0.86 -6.14 -4.18
N LYS A 137 -1.02 -7.35 -3.66
CA LYS A 137 -0.83 -8.58 -4.45
C LYS A 137 -1.78 -8.61 -5.65
N SER A 138 -3.05 -8.28 -5.44
CA SER A 138 -4.07 -8.31 -6.49
C SER A 138 -3.86 -7.19 -7.53
N ALA A 139 -3.44 -5.99 -7.09
CA ALA A 139 -3.12 -4.88 -7.97
C ALA A 139 -1.87 -5.14 -8.82
N ALA A 140 -0.86 -5.81 -8.26
CA ALA A 140 0.34 -6.20 -8.98
C ALA A 140 0.07 -7.24 -10.08
N THR A 141 -0.88 -8.16 -9.88
CA THR A 141 -1.23 -9.19 -10.89
C THR A 141 -2.41 -8.81 -11.78
N GLY A 142 -3.03 -7.64 -11.56
CA GLY A 142 -4.26 -7.23 -12.25
C GLY A 142 -5.48 -8.09 -11.96
N SER A 143 -5.48 -8.88 -10.88
CA SER A 143 -6.51 -9.89 -10.57
C SER A 143 -7.53 -9.43 -9.51
N ILE A 144 -7.72 -8.11 -9.35
CA ILE A 144 -8.59 -7.60 -8.29
C ILE A 144 -10.07 -7.81 -8.64
N VAL A 145 -10.77 -8.56 -7.79
CA VAL A 145 -12.22 -8.72 -7.85
C VAL A 145 -12.80 -8.08 -6.60
N LEU A 146 -13.02 -6.77 -6.66
CA LEU A 146 -13.59 -5.99 -5.57
C LEU A 146 -15.04 -5.62 -5.91
N ASN A 147 -16.01 -6.02 -5.08
CA ASN A 147 -17.39 -5.59 -5.30
C ASN A 147 -17.58 -4.14 -4.86
N THR A 148 -17.52 -3.24 -5.83
CA THR A 148 -17.62 -1.78 -5.65
C THR A 148 -19.05 -1.24 -5.78
N SER A 149 -20.06 -2.08 -5.95
CA SER A 149 -21.45 -1.67 -6.23
C SER A 149 -22.07 -0.78 -5.16
N GLY A 150 -21.67 -0.91 -3.90
CA GLY A 150 -22.07 -0.05 -2.80
C GLY A 150 -21.37 1.30 -2.75
N TRP A 151 -20.29 1.51 -3.52
CA TRP A 151 -19.58 2.80 -3.63
C TRP A 151 -20.02 3.52 -4.89
N THR A 152 -21.18 4.17 -4.79
CA THR A 152 -21.73 4.95 -5.90
C THR A 152 -21.85 6.39 -5.52
N ILE A 153 -21.50 7.24 -6.47
CA ILE A 153 -21.60 8.68 -6.33
C ILE A 153 -22.60 9.18 -7.35
N LYS A 154 -23.54 10.00 -6.88
CA LYS A 154 -24.46 10.73 -7.74
C LYS A 154 -23.92 12.13 -7.98
N ASP A 155 -23.82 12.52 -9.25
CA ASP A 155 -23.57 13.91 -9.61
C ASP A 155 -24.84 14.77 -9.46
N ALA A 156 -24.71 16.08 -9.68
CA ALA A 156 -25.84 17.01 -9.62
C ALA A 156 -26.92 16.75 -10.69
N GLY A 157 -26.60 16.00 -11.75
CA GLY A 157 -27.53 15.54 -12.79
C GLY A 157 -28.19 14.19 -12.49
N GLY A 158 -27.85 13.55 -11.37
CA GLY A 158 -28.35 12.24 -10.98
C GLY A 158 -27.63 11.06 -11.62
N ASN A 159 -26.54 11.27 -12.38
CA ASN A 159 -25.75 10.19 -12.96
C ASN A 159 -24.96 9.48 -11.86
N GLN A 160 -25.04 8.16 -11.86
CA GLN A 160 -24.37 7.31 -10.88
C GLN A 160 -23.05 6.81 -11.47
N SER A 161 -21.94 7.14 -10.82
CA SER A 161 -20.61 6.65 -11.19
C SER A 161 -20.07 5.72 -10.11
N THR A 162 -19.53 4.58 -10.53
CA THR A 162 -18.76 3.69 -9.67
C THR A 162 -17.32 4.18 -9.64
N ILE A 163 -16.76 4.38 -8.45
CA ILE A 163 -15.37 4.82 -8.31
C ILE A 163 -14.53 3.64 -7.87
N ASN A 164 -13.44 3.43 -8.60
CA ASN A 164 -12.45 2.43 -8.26
C ASN A 164 -11.52 2.98 -7.15
N PRO A 165 -11.56 2.45 -5.92
CA PRO A 165 -10.71 2.95 -4.83
C PRO A 165 -9.27 2.47 -4.92
N ILE A 166 -8.96 1.52 -5.83
CA ILE A 166 -7.69 0.81 -5.84
C ILE A 166 -6.48 1.69 -6.13
N PRO A 167 -6.47 2.55 -7.18
CA PRO A 167 -5.33 3.43 -7.46
C PRO A 167 -4.91 4.26 -6.25
N GLU A 168 -5.87 4.97 -5.66
CA GLU A 168 -5.66 5.80 -4.49
C GLU A 168 -5.26 4.99 -3.24
N THR A 169 -5.78 3.76 -3.11
CA THR A 169 -5.38 2.87 -2.01
C THR A 169 -3.92 2.44 -2.13
N VAL A 170 -3.49 2.05 -3.33
CA VAL A 170 -2.08 1.73 -3.62
C VAL A 170 -1.21 2.96 -3.33
N ARG A 171 -1.63 4.14 -3.78
CA ARG A 171 -0.92 5.40 -3.55
C ARG A 171 -0.77 5.74 -2.07
N GLN A 172 -1.81 5.52 -1.26
CA GLN A 172 -1.75 5.72 0.19
C GLN A 172 -0.85 4.69 0.88
N ILE A 173 -0.87 3.42 0.46
CA ILE A 173 0.03 2.38 1.00
C ILE A 173 1.49 2.71 0.67
N ALA A 174 1.76 3.20 -0.54
CA ALA A 174 3.09 3.66 -0.93
C ALA A 174 3.56 4.82 -0.05
N PHE A 175 2.70 5.81 0.22
CA PHE A 175 3.01 6.91 1.13
C PHE A 175 3.38 6.42 2.53
N GLU A 176 2.55 5.56 3.13
CA GLU A 176 2.82 4.96 4.44
C GLU A 176 4.17 4.23 4.48
N LEU A 177 4.47 3.45 3.44
CA LEU A 177 5.73 2.73 3.32
C LEU A 177 6.92 3.69 3.24
N LEU A 178 6.86 4.68 2.34
CA LEU A 178 7.95 5.65 2.15
C LEU A 178 8.20 6.46 3.43
N GLU A 179 7.14 6.90 4.12
CA GLU A 179 7.28 7.60 5.40
C GLU A 179 7.87 6.69 6.48
N SER A 180 7.56 5.39 6.47
CA SER A 180 8.12 4.44 7.44
C SER A 180 9.64 4.32 7.31
N PHE A 181 10.18 4.44 6.08
CA PHE A 181 11.61 4.27 5.83
C PHE A 181 12.39 5.59 5.60
N ARG A 182 11.72 6.75 5.56
CA ARG A 182 12.30 8.06 5.20
C ARG A 182 13.59 8.42 5.94
N HIS A 183 13.70 8.04 7.21
CA HIS A 183 14.84 8.37 8.08
C HIS A 183 15.53 7.13 8.66
N VAL A 184 15.32 5.97 8.04
CA VAL A 184 15.90 4.70 8.51
C VAL A 184 17.26 4.47 7.87
N ASP A 185 18.29 4.37 8.70
CA ASP A 185 19.59 3.83 8.28
C ASP A 185 19.52 2.30 8.24
N LEU A 186 19.17 1.76 7.07
CA LEU A 186 18.99 0.32 6.86
C LEU A 186 20.26 -0.51 7.15
N ASN A 187 21.45 0.07 7.04
CA ASN A 187 22.69 -0.63 7.36
C ASN A 187 22.83 -0.85 8.88
N LYS A 188 22.41 0.13 9.67
CA LYS A 188 22.38 0.04 11.14
C LYS A 188 21.21 -0.81 11.64
N GLU A 189 20.04 -0.63 11.04
CA GLU A 189 18.81 -1.29 11.50
C GLU A 189 18.77 -2.79 11.19
N SER A 190 19.38 -3.20 10.07
CA SER A 190 19.41 -4.60 9.66
C SER A 190 20.26 -5.46 10.62
N LYS A 191 19.59 -6.45 11.22
CA LYS A 191 20.20 -7.49 12.08
C LYS A 191 20.85 -8.63 11.27
N LEU A 192 20.94 -8.48 9.95
CA LEU A 192 21.75 -9.39 9.14
C LEU A 192 23.23 -9.08 9.42
N HIS A 193 24.03 -10.09 9.75
CA HIS A 193 25.46 -9.92 9.95
C HIS A 193 26.16 -9.79 8.58
N TYR A 194 27.22 -8.98 8.52
CA TYR A 194 28.14 -9.00 7.39
C TYR A 194 28.75 -10.40 7.32
N LYS A 195 28.55 -11.11 6.21
CA LYS A 195 29.46 -12.19 5.85
C LYS A 195 30.68 -11.49 5.25
N PHE A 196 31.77 -11.49 6.00
CA PHE A 196 33.09 -11.14 5.50
C PHE A 196 33.55 -12.20 4.50
#